data_AF-A0A6V7LRP7-F1
#
_entry.id   AF-A0A6V7LRP7-F1
#
_cell.length_a   1.000
_cell.length_b   1.000
_cell.length_c   1.000
_cell.angle_alpha   90.00
_cell.angle_beta   90.00
_cell.angle_gamma   90.00
#
_symmetry.space_group_name_H-M   'P 1'
#
loop_
_entity.id
_entity.type
_entity.pdbx_description
1 polymer ?
#
loop_
_entity_poly.entity_id
_entity_poly.type
_entity_poly.pdbx_seq_one_letter_code
_entity_poly.pdbx_strand_id
1 'polypeptide(L)' 'EPLAKLGMSNIFESTADISGISDSPLYVNEAIQKAYIKIDEQGTEAAAIT' A
#
# COMPACT_ATOMS: atom_id res chain seq x y z
N GLU A 1 -8.20 3.80 0.24
CA GLU A 1 -9.46 3.31 -0.36
C GLU A 1 -9.52 1.80 -0.65
N PRO A 2 -8.73 1.19 -1.58
CA PRO A 2 -8.93 -0.23 -1.94
C PRO A 2 -8.75 -1.20 -0.77
N LEU A 3 -7.69 -1.01 0.02
CA LEU A 3 -7.39 -1.83 1.19
C LEU A 3 -8.46 -1.70 2.28
N ALA A 4 -8.96 -0.47 2.51
CA ALA A 4 -10.04 -0.23 3.47
C ALA A 4 -11.33 -0.98 3.08
N LYS A 5 -11.70 -0.98 1.79
CA LYS A 5 -12.86 -1.72 1.28
C LYS A 5 -12.72 -3.25 1.37
N LEU A 6 -11.48 -3.73 1.41
CA LEU A 6 -11.16 -5.15 1.62
C LEU A 6 -11.08 -5.53 3.11
N GLY A 7 -11.39 -4.61 4.03
CA GLY A 7 -11.43 -4.85 5.47
C GLY A 7 -10.21 -4.33 6.25
N MET A 8 -9.24 -3.70 5.59
CA MET A 8 -8.08 -3.10 6.24
C MET A 8 -8.27 -1.59 6.47
N SER A 9 -9.37 -1.17 7.09
CA SER A 9 -9.61 0.27 7.34
C SER A 9 -8.82 0.80 8.55
N ASN A 10 -8.77 0.04 9.65
CA ASN A 10 -8.21 0.47 10.93
C ASN A 10 -6.74 0.96 10.82
N ILE A 11 -5.92 0.33 9.98
CA ILE A 11 -4.50 0.70 9.82
C ILE A 11 -4.31 2.14 9.31
N PHE A 12 -5.32 2.73 8.67
CA PHE A 12 -5.30 4.11 8.17
C PHE A 12 -5.91 5.14 9.13
N GLU A 13 -6.43 4.70 10.27
CA GLU A 13 -7.06 5.56 11.27
C GLU A 13 -6.05 5.93 12.36
N SER A 14 -6.20 7.11 12.97
CA SER A 14 -5.32 7.53 14.08
C SER A 14 -5.40 6.64 15.33
N THR A 15 -6.40 5.76 15.38
CA THR A 15 -6.62 4.75 16.41
C THR A 15 -5.98 3.39 16.10
N ALA A 16 -5.21 3.28 15.00
CA ALA A 16 -4.52 2.06 14.63
C ALA A 16 -3.62 1.55 15.77
N ASP A 17 -3.73 0.25 16.07
CA ASP A 17 -2.80 -0.43 16.96
C ASP A 17 -1.67 -1.06 16.15
N ILE A 18 -0.55 -0.35 16.07
CA ILE A 18 0.72 -0.82 15.50
C ILE A 18 1.86 -0.72 16.53
N SER A 19 1.51 -0.95 17.80
CA SER A 19 2.45 -0.99 18.94
C SER A 19 3.59 -2.00 18.77
N GLY A 20 3.42 -3.03 17.91
CA GLY A 20 4.49 -3.95 17.56
C GLY A 20 5.65 -3.36 16.74
N ILE A 21 5.51 -2.13 16.22
CA ILE A 21 6.52 -1.43 15.42
C ILE A 21 7.18 -0.28 16.21
N SER A 22 6.42 0.42 17.05
CA SER A 22 6.86 1.60 17.80
C SER A 22 6.06 1.76 19.08
N ASP A 23 6.73 2.21 20.13
CA ASP A 23 6.08 2.58 21.41
C ASP A 23 5.27 3.90 21.30
N SER A 24 5.48 4.68 20.24
CA SER A 24 4.70 5.89 19.95
C SER A 24 3.49 5.55 19.07
N PRO A 25 2.33 6.23 19.26
CA PRO A 25 1.18 6.07 18.38
C PRO A 25 1.54 6.35 16.92
N LEU A 26 1.23 5.40 16.03
CA LEU A 26 1.46 5.51 14.60
C LEU A 26 0.20 5.03 13.86
N TYR A 27 0.05 5.51 12.64
CA TYR A 27 -0.93 4.99 11.68
C TYR A 27 -0.39 5.20 10.25
N VAL A 28 -0.95 4.47 9.28
CA VAL A 28 -0.60 4.66 7.87
C VAL A 28 -1.43 5.81 7.31
N ASN A 29 -0.78 6.92 6.97
CA ASN A 29 -1.49 8.05 6.34
C ASN A 29 -1.89 7.71 4.89
N GLU A 30 -0.96 7.13 4.12
CA GLU A 30 -1.17 6.84 2.70
C GLU A 30 -0.44 5.56 2.28
N ALA A 31 -1.03 4.83 1.33
CA ALA A 31 -0.39 3.70 0.64
C ALA A 31 -0.66 3.82 -0.87
N ILE A 32 0.40 3.77 -1.68
CA ILE A 32 0.34 4.03 -3.13
C ILE A 32 0.97 2.85 -3.87
N GLN A 33 0.26 2.29 -4.84
CA GLN A 33 0.84 1.32 -5.79
C GLN A 33 1.05 2.00 -7.15
N LYS A 34 2.27 1.93 -7.69
CA LYS A 34 2.56 2.34 -9.07
C LYS A 34 3.02 1.13 -9.87
N ALA A 35 2.48 0.96 -11.07
CA ALA A 35 2.85 -0.11 -11.99
C ALA A 35 3.16 0.44 -13.38
N TYR A 36 4.09 -0.22 -14.06
CA TYR A 36 4.50 0.06 -15.43
C TYR A 36 4.43 -1.24 -16.23
N ILE A 37 3.90 -1.16 -17.45
CA ILE A 37 3.89 -2.26 -18.41
C ILE A 37 4.24 -1.72 -19.80
N LYS A 38 5.12 -2.44 -20.49
CA LYS A 38 5.54 -2.20 -21.87
C LYS A 38 5.34 -3.48 -22.65
N ILE A 39 4.67 -3.37 -23.80
CA ILE A 39 4.47 -4.46 -24.75
C ILE A 39 4.97 -3.97 -26.10
N ASP A 40 5.88 -4.72 -26.70
CA ASP A 40 6.39 -4.48 -28.05
C ASP A 40 6.62 -5.81 -28.79
N GLU A 41 7.08 -5.75 -30.03
CA GLU A 41 7.34 -6.92 -30.87
C GLU A 41 8.44 -7.84 -30.32
N GLN A 42 9.25 -7.36 -29.38
CA GLN A 42 10.30 -8.14 -28.70
C GLN A 42 9.77 -8.83 -27.44
N GLY A 43 8.61 -8.43 -26.91
CA GLY A 43 7.94 -9.08 -25.79
C GLY A 43 7.29 -8.10 -24.81
N THR A 44 7.30 -8.49 -23.53
CA THR A 44 6.65 -7.73 -22.45
C THR A 44 7.64 -7.43 -21.32
N GLU A 45 7.71 -6.17 -20.89
CA GLU A 45 8.45 -5.73 -19.71
C GLU A 45 7.47 -5.10 -18.70
N ALA A 46 7.59 -5.44 -17.43
CA ALA A 46 6.72 -4.93 -16.37
C ALA A 46 7.50 -4.63 -15.09
N ALA A 47 7.11 -3.55 -14.40
CA ALA A 47 7.69 -3.14 -13.12
C ALA A 47 6.60 -2.62 -12.17
N ALA A 48 6.82 -2.73 -10.86
CA ALA A 48 5.90 -2.23 -9.84
C ALA A 48 6.64 -1.73 -8.59
N ILE A 49 6.07 -0.73 -7.92
CA ILE A 49 6.55 -0.17 -6.65
C ILE A 49 5.33 0.07 -5.75
N THR A 50 5.50 -0.23 -4.46
CA THR A 50 4.52 -0.06 -3.38
C THR A 50 5.12 0.81 -2.29
#